data_AF-A0A562MZG8-F1
#
_entry.id   AF-A0A562MZG8-F1
#
_cell.length_a   1.000
_cell.length_b   1.000
_cell.length_c   1.000
_cell.angle_alpha   90.00
_cell.angle_beta   90.00
_cell.angle_gamma   90.00
#
_symmetry.space_group_name_H-M   'P 1'
#
loop_
_entity.id
_entity.type
_entity.pdbx_description
1 polymer ?
#
loop_
_entity_poly.entity_id
_entity_poly.type
_entity_poly.pdbx_seq_one_letter_code
_entity_poly.pdbx_strand_id
1 'polypeptide(L)'
;MFPVKAEGEREQLRPGDAQTVLIAGAEREPLLQAVANPFLRAAIPDLAKMAERFGSVCTGGFLLAALGLLDAIESRPTGIPARRLPKAFRGMVDGRLWTSAGVTTGIDMALAMIAHDLDAIIAGEVAKRLILYARRPGYQSQFSPLLQAQLKGDSPFADLIGWIQANLAAPLDVPSLAARAGMTERSFHRKFVAATGQTPARFVEIARLDAARMLLSRGLSLKSVAAQVGLFPPVRLTEAFERRFRVAPRLFRDMHAEF
;
A
#
# COMPACT_ATOMS: atom_id res chain seq x y z
N MET A 1 16.89 -20.36 5.16
CA MET A 1 16.18 -19.77 6.31
C MET A 1 16.93 -18.50 6.67
N PHE A 2 16.55 -17.36 6.09
CA PHE A 2 17.19 -16.09 6.40
C PHE A 2 16.60 -15.57 7.72
N PRO A 3 17.40 -15.33 8.77
CA PRO A 3 16.89 -14.83 10.03
C PRO A 3 16.44 -13.38 9.84
N VAL A 4 15.13 -13.15 9.81
CA VAL A 4 14.56 -11.81 9.95
C VAL A 4 14.56 -11.48 11.45
N LYS A 5 15.59 -10.77 11.90
CA LYS A 5 15.65 -10.22 13.26
C LYS A 5 14.84 -8.92 13.29
N ALA A 6 13.68 -8.97 13.94
CA ALA A 6 12.95 -7.78 14.36
C ALA A 6 13.38 -7.47 15.80
N GLU A 7 14.39 -6.63 16.00
CA GLU A 7 14.96 -6.35 17.32
C GLU A 7 14.51 -4.98 17.84
N GLY A 8 13.60 -5.02 18.83
CA GLY A 8 13.13 -3.87 19.60
C GLY A 8 13.86 -3.68 20.94
N GLU A 9 14.82 -4.52 21.31
CA GLU A 9 15.54 -4.40 22.58
C GLU A 9 17.04 -4.61 22.40
N ARG A 10 17.78 -3.52 22.68
CA ARG A 10 19.20 -3.38 23.06
C ARG A 10 20.14 -4.59 22.96
N GLU A 11 20.25 -5.23 21.79
CA GLU A 11 21.46 -5.95 21.41
C GLU A 11 22.21 -5.16 20.33
N GLN A 12 23.51 -5.00 20.52
CA GLN A 12 24.38 -4.22 19.65
C GLN A 12 24.34 -4.82 18.24
N LEU A 13 23.76 -4.09 17.28
CA LEU A 13 23.90 -4.36 15.85
C LEU A 13 25.39 -4.39 15.52
N ARG A 14 25.99 -5.57 15.43
CA ARG A 14 27.41 -5.71 15.11
C ARG A 14 27.59 -5.47 13.61
N PRO A 15 28.54 -4.61 13.23
CA PRO A 15 28.79 -4.36 11.81
C PRO A 15 29.31 -5.64 11.12
N GLY A 16 28.56 -6.17 10.15
CA GLY A 16 28.91 -7.36 9.36
C GLY A 16 27.82 -8.45 9.29
N ASP A 17 26.85 -8.45 10.19
CA ASP A 17 25.81 -9.50 10.27
C ASP A 17 24.54 -9.20 9.44
N ALA A 18 24.39 -7.96 8.93
CA ALA A 18 23.19 -7.52 8.20
C ALA A 18 23.43 -7.34 6.70
N GLN A 19 22.95 -8.29 5.90
CA GLN A 19 22.98 -8.21 4.42
C GLN A 19 22.04 -7.12 3.87
N THR A 20 20.97 -6.81 4.60
CA THR A 20 19.96 -5.81 4.21
C THR A 20 19.58 -4.93 5.39
N VAL A 21 19.64 -3.61 5.24
CA VAL A 21 19.21 -2.63 6.25
C VAL A 21 18.00 -1.85 5.74
N LEU A 22 16.85 -1.98 6.41
CA LEU A 22 15.63 -1.26 6.04
C LEU A 22 15.15 -0.36 7.18
N ILE A 23 14.92 0.92 6.85
CA ILE A 23 14.27 1.86 7.75
C ILE A 23 12.77 1.84 7.48
N ALA A 24 12.02 1.31 8.45
CA ALA A 24 10.57 1.36 8.42
C ALA A 24 10.08 2.79 8.67
N GLY A 25 8.97 3.15 8.02
CA GLY A 25 8.27 4.40 8.30
C GLY A 25 7.62 4.38 9.67
N ALA A 26 7.41 5.57 10.21
CA ALA A 26 6.69 5.81 11.45
C ALA A 26 5.78 7.04 11.30
N GLU A 27 4.88 7.21 12.27
CA GLU A 27 4.13 8.45 12.45
C GLU A 27 5.08 9.63 12.75
N ARG A 28 4.57 10.85 12.60
CA ARG A 28 5.37 12.08 12.59
C ARG A 28 6.25 12.24 13.84
N GLU A 29 5.66 12.22 15.03
CA GLU A 29 6.38 12.43 16.29
C GLU A 29 7.52 11.40 16.51
N PRO A 30 7.29 10.07 16.43
CA PRO A 30 8.36 9.09 16.51
C PRO A 30 9.42 9.24 15.42
N LEU A 31 9.04 9.61 14.19
CA LEU A 31 9.98 9.84 13.10
C LEU A 31 10.91 11.03 13.39
N LEU A 32 10.36 12.14 13.89
CA LEU A 32 11.15 13.30 14.28
C LEU A 32 12.10 12.97 15.44
N GLN A 33 11.65 12.18 16.40
CA GLN A 33 12.50 11.67 17.48
C GLN A 33 13.63 10.79 16.94
N ALA A 34 13.34 9.90 15.99
CA ALA A 34 14.34 9.04 15.37
C ALA A 34 15.39 9.84 14.58
N VAL A 35 14.96 10.87 13.84
CA VAL A 35 15.86 11.81 13.16
C VAL A 35 16.73 12.57 14.16
N ALA A 36 16.17 12.99 15.30
CA ALA A 36 16.89 13.70 16.34
C ALA A 36 17.83 12.80 17.17
N ASN A 37 17.63 11.49 17.15
CA ASN A 37 18.32 10.54 18.02
C ASN A 37 19.84 10.46 17.68
N PRO A 38 20.74 10.85 18.61
CA PRO A 38 22.19 10.85 18.36
C PRO A 38 22.75 9.46 18.05
N PHE A 39 22.20 8.41 18.66
CA PHE A 39 22.63 7.04 18.43
C PHE A 39 22.30 6.58 17.01
N LEU A 40 21.06 6.83 16.54
CA LEU A 40 20.65 6.47 15.17
C LEU A 40 21.43 7.26 14.12
N ARG A 41 21.72 8.54 14.39
CA ARG A 41 22.54 9.39 13.51
C ARG A 41 23.96 8.87 13.35
N ALA A 42 24.54 8.30 14.41
CA ALA A 42 25.86 7.69 14.35
C ALA A 42 25.82 6.29 13.68
N ALA A 43 24.85 5.45 14.05
CA ALA A 43 24.85 4.04 13.65
C ALA A 43 24.39 3.79 12.20
N ILE A 44 23.36 4.49 11.72
CA ILE A 44 22.72 4.18 10.44
C ILE A 44 23.67 4.38 9.24
N PRO A 45 24.46 5.46 9.14
CA PRO A 45 25.41 5.62 8.04
C PRO A 45 26.43 4.50 7.95
N ASP A 46 26.94 4.02 9.08
CA ASP A 46 27.93 2.94 9.12
C ASP A 46 27.31 1.59 8.76
N LEU A 47 26.09 1.33 9.26
CA LEU A 47 25.31 0.16 8.86
C LEU A 47 24.99 0.16 7.36
N ALA A 48 24.60 1.30 6.80
CA ALA A 48 24.30 1.44 5.37
C ALA A 48 25.53 1.22 4.49
N LYS A 49 26.72 1.68 4.93
CA LYS A 49 27.98 1.43 4.22
C LYS A 49 28.30 -0.06 4.16
N MET A 50 28.11 -0.77 5.27
CA MET A 50 28.49 -2.17 5.42
C MET A 50 27.47 -3.18 4.87
N ALA A 51 26.21 -2.76 4.68
CA ALA A 51 25.18 -3.61 4.11
C ALA A 51 25.36 -3.83 2.59
N GLU A 52 24.99 -5.02 2.10
CA GLU A 52 24.92 -5.28 0.65
C GLU A 52 23.84 -4.43 -0.02
N ARG A 53 22.74 -4.18 0.69
CA ARG A 53 21.71 -3.22 0.30
C ARG A 53 21.13 -2.49 1.51
N PHE A 54 20.69 -1.26 1.30
CA PHE A 54 20.00 -0.48 2.30
C PHE A 54 18.80 0.25 1.70
N GLY A 55 17.87 0.69 2.54
CA GLY A 55 16.63 1.22 2.01
C GLY A 55 15.63 1.71 3.04
N SER A 56 14.47 2.11 2.55
CA SER A 56 13.38 2.55 3.40
C SER A 56 12.00 2.23 2.86
N VAL A 57 11.04 2.17 3.78
CA VAL A 57 9.62 2.03 3.47
C VAL A 57 8.88 3.27 3.97
N CYS A 58 8.04 3.84 3.11
CA CYS A 58 7.16 4.97 3.43
C CYS A 58 7.98 6.16 3.99
N THR A 59 7.59 6.68 5.15
CA THR A 59 8.24 7.83 5.81
C THR A 59 9.66 7.54 6.31
N GLY A 60 10.15 6.30 6.27
CA GLY A 60 11.54 5.97 6.60
C GLY A 60 12.56 6.67 5.68
N GLY A 61 12.14 7.03 4.46
CA GLY A 61 12.98 7.76 3.51
C GLY A 61 13.39 9.15 4.02
N PHE A 62 12.58 9.77 4.89
CA PHE A 62 12.95 11.05 5.52
C PHE A 62 14.14 10.91 6.46
N LEU A 63 14.29 9.77 7.14
CA LEU A 63 15.46 9.51 7.99
C LEU A 63 16.71 9.30 7.13
N LEU A 64 16.63 8.55 6.03
CA LEU A 64 17.75 8.42 5.08
C LEU A 64 18.17 9.78 4.50
N ALA A 65 17.20 10.60 4.09
CA ALA A 65 17.48 11.95 3.58
C ALA A 65 18.13 12.84 4.64
N ALA A 66 17.63 12.82 5.88
CA ALA A 66 18.20 13.59 6.99
C ALA A 66 19.64 13.17 7.36
N LEU A 67 20.04 11.96 6.98
CA LEU A 67 21.40 11.42 7.17
C LEU A 67 22.28 11.56 5.93
N GLY A 68 21.78 12.17 4.85
CA GLY A 68 22.53 12.35 3.61
C GLY A 68 22.75 11.05 2.82
N LEU A 69 21.98 10.00 3.10
CA LEU A 69 22.04 8.71 2.40
C LEU A 69 21.08 8.63 1.20
N LEU A 70 20.33 9.70 0.96
CA LEU A 70 19.37 9.83 -0.11
C LEU A 70 19.43 11.28 -0.60
N ASP A 71 19.58 11.48 -1.91
CA ASP A 71 19.56 12.81 -2.51
C ASP A 71 18.18 13.45 -2.30
N ALA A 72 18.10 14.32 -1.31
CA ALA A 72 17.02 15.29 -1.21
C ALA A 72 17.25 16.32 -2.32
N ILE A 73 16.23 16.59 -3.13
CA ILE A 73 16.16 17.88 -3.79
C ILE A 73 15.99 18.89 -2.66
N GLU A 74 17.09 19.48 -2.23
CA GLU A 74 17.22 20.52 -1.20
C GLU A 74 16.50 20.24 0.13
N SER A 75 17.17 19.58 1.07
CA SER A 75 16.91 19.85 2.49
C SER A 75 18.23 20.00 3.24
N ARG A 76 18.70 21.26 3.31
CA ARG A 76 19.80 21.64 4.21
C ARG A 76 19.36 21.33 5.67
N PRO A 77 20.29 20.86 6.53
CA PRO A 77 19.97 20.56 7.92
C PRO A 77 19.90 21.86 8.72
N THR A 78 18.80 22.60 8.59
CA THR A 78 18.37 23.74 9.44
C THR A 78 17.15 24.38 8.78
N GLY A 79 15.94 24.04 9.25
CA GLY A 79 14.70 24.71 8.83
C GLY A 79 13.97 24.01 7.69
N ILE A 80 12.79 23.48 8.03
CA ILE A 80 11.84 22.83 7.12
C ILE A 80 11.25 23.87 6.15
N PRO A 81 11.19 23.56 4.84
CA PRO A 81 9.98 23.84 4.06
C PRO A 81 9.48 22.55 3.40
N ALA A 82 8.34 22.07 3.86
CA ALA A 82 7.57 21.01 3.20
C ALA A 82 6.90 21.60 1.96
N ARG A 83 7.52 21.48 0.78
CA ARG A 83 6.76 21.65 -0.48
C ARG A 83 7.21 20.83 -1.67
N ARG A 84 8.23 19.99 -1.54
CA ARG A 84 8.58 19.01 -2.58
C ARG A 84 9.02 17.72 -1.92
N LEU A 85 8.18 16.69 -2.04
CA LEU A 85 8.56 15.33 -1.71
C LEU A 85 9.80 14.96 -2.55
N PRO A 86 10.82 14.29 -1.97
CA PRO A 86 11.96 13.79 -2.72
C PRO A 86 11.52 12.99 -3.95
N LYS A 87 12.28 13.01 -5.05
CA LYS A 87 12.03 12.12 -6.21
C LYS A 87 11.96 10.64 -5.81
N ALA A 88 12.56 10.29 -4.66
CA ALA A 88 12.54 9.00 -3.98
C ALA A 88 11.19 8.55 -3.40
N PHE A 89 10.14 9.38 -3.46
CA PHE A 89 8.75 8.96 -3.16
C PHE A 89 8.06 8.27 -4.35
N ARG A 90 8.78 7.95 -5.43
CA ARG A 90 8.38 6.94 -6.41
C ARG A 90 9.35 5.81 -6.21
N GLY A 91 8.88 4.61 -5.87
CA GLY A 91 9.77 3.51 -5.51
C GLY A 91 10.98 3.40 -6.44
N MET A 92 12.18 3.48 -5.88
CA MET A 92 13.42 3.67 -6.61
C MET A 92 14.42 2.62 -6.15
N VAL A 93 15.05 1.97 -7.14
CA VAL A 93 16.22 1.11 -6.96
C VAL A 93 17.38 1.82 -7.64
N ASP A 94 18.38 2.22 -6.85
CA ASP A 94 19.60 2.87 -7.33
C ASP A 94 20.83 2.19 -6.71
N GLY A 95 21.44 1.28 -7.46
CA GLY A 95 22.51 0.42 -6.97
C GLY A 95 22.09 -0.37 -5.72
N ARG A 96 22.68 -0.02 -4.57
CA ARG A 96 22.40 -0.66 -3.27
C ARG A 96 21.23 -0.02 -2.51
N LEU A 97 20.67 1.09 -2.99
CA LEU A 97 19.58 1.83 -2.36
C LEU A 97 18.21 1.39 -2.88
N TRP A 98 17.33 0.95 -1.99
CA TRP A 98 15.97 0.51 -2.30
C TRP A 98 14.93 1.31 -1.49
N THR A 99 14.00 1.98 -2.16
CA THR A 99 12.99 2.81 -1.47
C THR A 99 11.59 2.54 -1.96
N SER A 100 10.60 2.67 -1.07
CA SER A 100 9.18 2.58 -1.39
C SER A 100 8.39 3.70 -0.70
N ALA A 101 7.38 4.21 -1.39
CA ALA A 101 6.66 5.43 -0.98
C ALA A 101 5.48 5.18 -0.02
N GLY A 102 5.15 3.91 0.22
CA GLY A 102 4.01 3.51 1.05
C GLY A 102 4.06 2.03 1.40
N VAL A 103 3.23 1.63 2.37
CA VAL A 103 3.22 0.26 2.93
C VAL A 103 2.99 -0.80 1.86
N THR A 104 2.06 -0.56 0.93
CA THR A 104 1.76 -1.51 -0.16
C THR A 104 2.91 -1.60 -1.16
N THR A 105 3.52 -0.47 -1.53
CA THR A 105 4.70 -0.46 -2.41
C THR A 105 5.93 -1.07 -1.73
N GLY A 106 5.95 -1.15 -0.39
CA GLY A 106 6.97 -1.90 0.35
C GLY A 106 6.87 -3.40 0.15
N ILE A 107 5.66 -3.93 -0.09
CA ILE A 107 5.45 -5.33 -0.47
C ILE A 107 6.02 -5.58 -1.88
N ASP A 108 5.73 -4.69 -2.83
CA ASP A 108 6.25 -4.78 -4.19
C ASP A 108 7.79 -4.72 -4.20
N MET A 109 8.36 -3.82 -3.40
CA MET A 109 9.80 -3.71 -3.20
C MET A 109 10.39 -5.00 -2.62
N ALA A 110 9.75 -5.60 -1.61
CA ALA A 110 10.21 -6.86 -1.03
C ALA A 110 10.14 -8.03 -2.03
N LEU A 111 9.08 -8.10 -2.86
CA LEU A 111 8.97 -9.10 -3.92
C LEU A 111 10.05 -8.89 -5.00
N ALA A 112 10.36 -7.64 -5.34
CA ALA A 112 11.45 -7.31 -6.27
C ALA A 112 12.82 -7.69 -5.69
N MET A 113 13.04 -7.56 -4.37
CA MET A 113 14.24 -8.05 -3.70
C MET A 113 14.36 -9.58 -3.80
N ILE A 114 13.27 -10.31 -3.55
CA ILE A 114 13.25 -11.79 -3.69
C ILE A 114 13.57 -12.20 -5.12
N ALA A 115 13.00 -11.50 -6.11
CA ALA A 115 13.26 -11.78 -7.51
C ALA A 115 14.71 -11.51 -7.91
N HIS A 116 15.32 -10.47 -7.32
CA HIS A 116 16.72 -10.12 -7.54
C HIS A 116 17.68 -11.13 -6.88
N ASP A 117 17.34 -11.63 -5.69
CA ASP A 117 18.25 -12.46 -4.89
C ASP A 117 18.16 -13.95 -5.21
N LEU A 118 17.00 -14.39 -5.71
CA LEU A 118 16.74 -15.79 -6.05
C LEU A 118 16.32 -15.88 -7.52
N ASP A 119 15.02 -15.71 -7.79
CA ASP A 119 14.45 -15.61 -9.14
C ASP A 119 12.98 -15.14 -9.10
N ALA A 120 12.44 -14.82 -10.27
CA ALA A 120 11.06 -14.36 -10.43
C ALA A 120 10.00 -15.44 -10.14
N ILE A 121 10.33 -16.74 -10.26
CA ILE A 121 9.39 -17.85 -10.01
C ILE A 121 9.12 -17.93 -8.51
N ILE A 122 10.18 -17.95 -7.70
CA ILE A 122 10.13 -17.98 -6.23
C ILE A 122 9.42 -16.72 -5.70
N ALA A 123 9.73 -15.54 -6.24
CA ALA A 123 9.00 -14.31 -5.88
C ALA A 123 7.49 -14.43 -6.16
N GLY A 124 7.12 -15.03 -7.30
CA GLY A 124 5.73 -15.32 -7.64
C GLY A 124 5.06 -16.32 -6.69
N GLU A 125 5.77 -17.34 -6.23
CA GLU A 125 5.27 -18.30 -5.24
C GLU A 125 5.08 -17.66 -3.85
N VAL A 126 6.02 -16.83 -3.41
CA VAL A 126 5.90 -16.07 -2.16
C VAL A 126 4.71 -15.13 -2.21
N ALA A 127 4.53 -14.39 -3.31
CA ALA A 127 3.36 -13.54 -3.51
C ALA A 127 2.05 -14.34 -3.41
N LYS A 128 1.96 -15.48 -4.10
CA LYS A 128 0.80 -16.40 -4.01
C LYS A 128 0.55 -16.87 -2.57
N ARG A 129 1.60 -17.22 -1.83
CA ARG A 129 1.48 -17.74 -0.46
C ARG A 129 1.09 -16.67 0.55
N LEU A 130 1.61 -15.45 0.42
CA LEU A 130 1.19 -14.29 1.21
C LEU A 130 -0.28 -13.94 0.92
N ILE A 131 -0.74 -14.07 -0.32
CA ILE A 131 -2.15 -13.91 -0.68
C ILE A 131 -3.03 -15.01 -0.04
N LEU A 132 -2.55 -16.26 0.02
CA LEU A 132 -3.25 -17.35 0.70
C LEU A 132 -3.30 -17.14 2.23
N TYR A 133 -2.23 -16.62 2.84
CA TYR A 133 -2.21 -16.28 4.26
C TYR A 133 -3.08 -15.05 4.59
N ALA A 134 -3.11 -14.03 3.74
CA ALA A 134 -4.01 -12.88 3.86
C ALA A 134 -5.51 -13.24 3.67
N ARG A 135 -5.81 -14.41 3.10
CA ARG A 135 -7.17 -14.97 3.00
C ARG A 135 -7.62 -15.73 4.25
N ARG A 136 -6.77 -15.95 5.26
CA ARG A 136 -7.24 -16.50 6.55
C ARG A 136 -8.17 -15.50 7.22
N PRO A 137 -9.34 -15.93 7.74
CA PRO A 137 -10.29 -15.05 8.39
C PRO A 137 -9.68 -14.58 9.72
N GLY A 138 -9.05 -13.40 9.72
CA GLY A 138 -8.46 -12.84 10.93
C GLY A 138 -7.66 -11.56 10.76
N TYR A 139 -6.89 -11.39 9.67
CA TYR A 139 -6.00 -10.24 9.55
C TYR A 139 -5.92 -9.70 8.13
N GLN A 140 -6.25 -8.42 7.98
CA GLN A 140 -5.89 -7.52 6.86
C GLN A 140 -6.37 -7.91 5.45
N SER A 141 -7.57 -7.43 5.13
CA SER A 141 -8.10 -7.38 3.77
C SER A 141 -7.54 -6.16 3.02
N GLN A 142 -6.24 -6.21 2.71
CA GLN A 142 -5.49 -5.11 2.08
C GLN A 142 -5.26 -5.23 0.56
N PHE A 143 -5.76 -6.25 -0.14
CA PHE A 143 -5.59 -6.32 -1.61
C PHE A 143 -6.80 -5.78 -2.36
N SER A 144 -6.54 -4.84 -3.27
CA SER A 144 -7.57 -4.29 -4.14
C SER A 144 -8.10 -5.38 -5.08
N PRO A 145 -9.39 -5.33 -5.46
CA PRO A 145 -9.97 -6.24 -6.43
C PRO A 145 -9.27 -6.25 -7.81
N LEU A 146 -8.46 -5.21 -8.13
CA LEU A 146 -7.65 -5.13 -9.35
C LEU A 146 -6.60 -6.23 -9.41
N LEU A 147 -5.86 -6.42 -8.32
CA LEU A 147 -4.75 -7.38 -8.26
C LEU A 147 -5.30 -8.82 -8.34
N GLN A 148 -6.46 -9.07 -7.75
CA GLN A 148 -7.15 -10.37 -7.87
C GLN A 148 -7.59 -10.68 -9.30
N ALA A 149 -7.96 -9.65 -10.07
CA ALA A 149 -8.35 -9.80 -11.47
C ALA A 149 -7.13 -9.93 -12.40
N GLN A 150 -6.07 -9.16 -12.16
CA GLN A 150 -4.84 -9.16 -12.95
C GLN A 150 -4.00 -10.43 -12.77
N LEU A 151 -3.99 -11.04 -11.57
CA LEU A 151 -3.28 -12.29 -11.32
C LEU A 151 -3.87 -13.49 -12.06
N LYS A 152 -5.14 -13.40 -12.48
CA LYS A 152 -5.76 -14.32 -13.42
C LYS A 152 -5.61 -13.71 -14.81
N GLY A 153 -4.42 -13.81 -15.40
CA GLY A 153 -4.05 -13.22 -16.70
C GLY A 153 -5.02 -13.49 -17.86
N ASP A 154 -5.93 -14.44 -17.72
CA ASP A 154 -7.01 -14.78 -18.67
C ASP A 154 -8.43 -14.62 -18.09
N SER A 155 -8.63 -13.77 -17.07
CA SER A 155 -9.95 -13.55 -16.49
C SER A 155 -10.84 -12.87 -17.54
N PRO A 156 -11.98 -13.46 -17.95
CA PRO A 156 -12.89 -12.88 -18.94
C PRO A 156 -13.53 -11.56 -18.50
N PHE A 157 -13.22 -11.10 -17.28
CA PHE A 157 -13.73 -9.87 -16.69
C PHE A 157 -12.64 -8.83 -16.40
N ALA A 158 -11.39 -9.03 -16.85
CA ALA A 158 -10.29 -8.08 -16.59
C ALA A 158 -10.64 -6.64 -17.04
N ASP A 159 -11.10 -6.47 -18.28
CA ASP A 159 -11.49 -5.17 -18.83
C ASP A 159 -12.69 -4.56 -18.09
N LEU A 160 -13.68 -5.39 -17.76
CA LEU A 160 -14.84 -4.95 -16.99
C LEU A 160 -14.43 -4.44 -15.60
N ILE A 161 -13.50 -5.14 -14.95
CA ILE A 161 -12.99 -4.77 -13.62
C ILE A 161 -12.20 -3.46 -13.70
N GLY A 162 -11.34 -3.30 -14.71
CA GLY A 162 -10.65 -2.04 -14.97
C GLY A 162 -11.65 -0.88 -15.17
N TRP A 163 -12.71 -1.13 -15.93
CA TRP A 163 -13.76 -0.13 -16.12
C TRP A 163 -14.52 0.22 -14.83
N ILE A 164 -14.92 -0.78 -14.03
CA ILE A 164 -15.59 -0.57 -12.73
C ILE A 164 -14.76 0.40 -11.86
N GLN A 165 -13.45 0.20 -11.80
CA GLN A 165 -12.56 1.00 -10.95
C GLN A 165 -12.38 2.43 -11.45
N ALA A 166 -12.36 2.63 -12.77
CA ALA A 166 -12.33 3.96 -13.36
C ALA A 166 -13.69 4.70 -13.24
N ASN A 167 -14.79 3.99 -12.96
CA ASN A 167 -16.16 4.52 -13.04
C ASN A 167 -16.98 4.22 -11.77
N LEU A 168 -16.38 4.35 -10.59
CA LEU A 168 -17.02 3.99 -9.32
C LEU A 168 -18.31 4.79 -9.01
N ALA A 169 -18.42 6.01 -9.51
CA ALA A 169 -19.61 6.86 -9.40
C ALA A 169 -20.79 6.40 -10.29
N ALA A 170 -20.55 5.57 -11.30
CA ALA A 170 -21.58 5.12 -12.23
C ALA A 170 -22.58 4.14 -11.58
N PRO A 171 -23.73 3.88 -12.21
CA PRO A 171 -24.58 2.74 -11.88
C PRO A 171 -23.81 1.43 -12.14
N LEU A 172 -23.44 0.74 -11.06
CA LEU A 172 -22.66 -0.50 -11.08
C LEU A 172 -23.49 -1.67 -10.53
N ASP A 173 -24.76 -1.72 -10.91
CA ASP A 173 -25.67 -2.83 -10.58
C ASP A 173 -25.47 -4.02 -11.52
N VAL A 174 -26.07 -5.16 -11.16
CA VAL A 174 -25.94 -6.41 -11.93
C VAL A 174 -26.44 -6.25 -13.38
N PRO A 175 -27.60 -5.64 -13.66
CA PRO A 175 -28.04 -5.38 -15.04
C PRO A 175 -27.03 -4.59 -15.86
N SER A 176 -26.50 -3.47 -15.32
CA SER A 176 -25.57 -2.60 -16.03
C SER A 176 -24.25 -3.31 -16.34
N LEU A 177 -23.72 -4.06 -15.38
CA LEU A 177 -22.48 -4.82 -15.55
C LEU A 177 -22.65 -6.00 -16.50
N ALA A 178 -23.81 -6.68 -16.46
CA ALA A 178 -24.12 -7.78 -17.36
C ALA A 178 -24.24 -7.30 -18.81
N ALA A 179 -24.95 -6.18 -19.03
CA ALA A 179 -25.06 -5.54 -20.35
C ALA A 179 -23.67 -5.16 -20.89
N ARG A 180 -22.81 -4.56 -20.05
CA ARG A 180 -21.45 -4.20 -20.44
C ARG A 180 -20.58 -5.42 -20.76
N ALA A 181 -20.81 -6.54 -20.09
CA ALA A 181 -20.13 -7.80 -20.37
C ALA A 181 -20.70 -8.56 -21.58
N GLY A 182 -21.77 -8.07 -22.22
CA GLY A 182 -22.45 -8.78 -23.31
C GLY A 182 -23.13 -10.07 -22.85
N MET A 183 -23.62 -10.11 -21.60
CA MET A 183 -24.20 -11.30 -20.98
C MET A 183 -25.57 -11.03 -20.38
N THR A 184 -26.43 -12.05 -20.32
CA THR A 184 -27.62 -12.04 -19.46
C THR A 184 -27.22 -11.93 -17.99
N GLU A 185 -28.01 -11.28 -17.14
CA GLU A 185 -27.75 -11.12 -15.70
C GLU A 185 -27.41 -12.44 -14.98
N ARG A 186 -28.20 -13.49 -15.22
CA ARG A 186 -27.98 -14.82 -14.61
C ARG A 186 -26.62 -15.42 -14.98
N SER A 187 -26.27 -15.36 -16.27
CA SER A 187 -24.99 -15.87 -16.77
C SER A 187 -23.83 -15.05 -16.26
N PHE A 188 -23.98 -13.72 -16.24
CA PHE A 188 -22.99 -12.80 -15.70
C PHE A 188 -22.71 -13.10 -14.24
N HIS A 189 -23.74 -13.12 -13.39
CA HIS A 189 -23.57 -13.37 -11.95
C HIS A 189 -22.81 -14.68 -11.69
N ARG A 190 -23.24 -15.78 -12.32
CA ARG A 190 -22.61 -17.10 -12.15
C ARG A 190 -21.14 -17.09 -12.59
N LYS A 191 -20.85 -16.58 -13.79
CA LYS A 191 -19.49 -16.53 -14.33
C LYS A 191 -18.60 -15.58 -13.53
N PHE A 192 -19.13 -14.44 -13.10
CA PHE A 192 -18.40 -13.46 -12.30
C PHE A 192 -18.03 -14.02 -10.94
N VAL A 193 -18.93 -14.72 -10.24
CA VAL A 193 -18.62 -15.39 -8.97
C VAL A 193 -17.56 -16.49 -9.18
N ALA A 194 -17.69 -17.31 -10.22
CA ALA A 194 -16.69 -18.33 -10.54
C ALA A 194 -15.31 -17.71 -10.82
N ALA A 195 -15.26 -16.57 -11.52
CA ALA A 195 -14.03 -15.88 -11.87
C ALA A 195 -13.41 -15.10 -10.69
N THR A 196 -14.21 -14.45 -9.85
CA THR A 196 -13.72 -13.50 -8.82
C THR A 196 -13.82 -14.03 -7.38
N GLY A 197 -14.57 -15.11 -7.15
CA GLY A 197 -14.85 -15.67 -5.83
C GLY A 197 -15.89 -14.90 -5.01
N GLN A 198 -16.50 -13.84 -5.57
CA GLN A 198 -17.48 -13.01 -4.87
C GLN A 198 -18.59 -12.52 -5.80
N THR A 199 -19.72 -12.09 -5.20
CA THR A 199 -20.84 -11.54 -5.98
C THR A 199 -20.46 -10.19 -6.59
N PRO A 200 -21.04 -9.81 -7.75
CA PRO A 200 -20.80 -8.51 -8.37
C PRO A 200 -21.07 -7.33 -7.41
N ALA A 201 -22.17 -7.38 -6.66
CA ALA A 201 -22.53 -6.35 -5.70
C ALA A 201 -21.47 -6.18 -4.60
N ARG A 202 -20.97 -7.30 -4.05
CA ARG A 202 -19.89 -7.27 -3.04
C ARG A 202 -18.58 -6.76 -3.62
N PHE A 203 -18.25 -7.15 -4.84
CA PHE A 203 -17.07 -6.65 -5.55
C PHE A 203 -17.10 -5.13 -5.68
N VAL A 204 -18.22 -4.58 -6.17
CA VAL A 204 -18.42 -3.13 -6.34
C VAL A 204 -18.36 -2.42 -4.99
N GLU A 205 -19.02 -2.94 -3.96
CA GLU A 205 -18.97 -2.34 -2.63
C GLU A 205 -17.54 -2.24 -2.09
N ILE A 206 -16.75 -3.32 -2.20
CA ILE A 206 -15.34 -3.31 -1.77
C ILE A 206 -14.54 -2.28 -2.58
N ALA A 207 -14.67 -2.26 -3.90
CA ALA A 207 -13.96 -1.32 -4.75
C ALA A 207 -14.28 0.15 -4.40
N ARG A 208 -15.56 0.45 -4.13
CA ARG A 208 -16.00 1.79 -3.71
C ARG A 208 -15.44 2.17 -2.34
N LEU A 209 -15.44 1.25 -1.38
CA LEU A 209 -14.94 1.49 -0.02
C LEU A 209 -13.42 1.64 0.03
N ASP A 210 -12.68 0.86 -0.76
CA ASP A 210 -11.23 1.00 -0.89
C ASP A 210 -10.84 2.36 -1.49
N ALA A 211 -11.56 2.81 -2.53
CA ALA A 211 -11.39 4.14 -3.09
C ALA A 211 -11.79 5.24 -2.09
N ALA A 212 -12.88 5.06 -1.35
CA ALA A 212 -13.32 6.01 -0.34
C ALA A 212 -12.24 6.22 0.73
N ARG A 213 -11.62 5.14 1.19
CA ARG A 213 -10.51 5.18 2.14
C ARG A 213 -9.33 6.02 1.63
N MET A 214 -8.94 5.84 0.37
CA MET A 214 -7.87 6.63 -0.26
C MET A 214 -8.22 8.11 -0.44
N LEU A 215 -9.48 8.44 -0.73
CA LEU A 215 -9.91 9.83 -0.86
C LEU A 215 -10.02 10.52 0.51
N LEU A 216 -10.49 9.80 1.53
CA LEU A 216 -10.54 10.30 2.90
C LEU A 216 -9.14 10.57 3.46
N SER A 217 -8.15 9.70 3.19
CA SER A 217 -6.76 9.97 3.62
C SER A 217 -6.13 11.18 2.92
N ARG A 218 -6.70 11.65 1.81
CA ARG A 218 -6.29 12.91 1.13
C ARG A 218 -7.05 14.14 1.66
N GLY A 219 -7.81 14.00 2.75
CA GLY A 219 -8.54 15.10 3.37
C GLY A 219 -9.86 15.48 2.71
N LEU A 220 -10.34 14.74 1.70
CA LEU A 220 -11.60 15.07 1.04
C LEU A 220 -12.79 14.99 2.01
N SER A 221 -13.77 15.87 1.82
CA SER A 221 -15.01 15.85 2.60
C SER A 221 -15.83 14.59 2.32
N LEU A 222 -16.53 14.07 3.34
CA LEU A 222 -17.41 12.90 3.18
C LEU A 222 -18.43 13.08 2.04
N LYS A 223 -18.94 14.30 1.85
CA LYS A 223 -19.86 14.62 0.74
C LYS A 223 -19.20 14.42 -0.62
N SER A 224 -17.98 14.92 -0.79
CA SER A 224 -17.21 14.76 -2.03
C SER A 224 -16.86 13.29 -2.27
N VAL A 225 -16.39 12.58 -1.24
CA VAL A 225 -16.04 11.16 -1.35
C VAL A 225 -17.26 10.32 -1.74
N ALA A 226 -18.39 10.49 -1.05
CA ALA A 226 -19.62 9.75 -1.33
C ALA A 226 -20.09 9.92 -2.79
N ALA A 227 -19.97 11.12 -3.34
CA ALA A 227 -20.31 11.39 -4.74
C ALA A 227 -19.32 10.70 -5.72
N GLN A 228 -18.02 10.82 -5.48
CA GLN A 228 -16.99 10.27 -6.37
C GLN A 228 -16.96 8.73 -6.40
N VAL A 229 -17.31 8.08 -5.29
CA VAL A 229 -17.32 6.60 -5.20
C VAL A 229 -18.71 5.99 -5.41
N GLY A 230 -19.73 6.78 -5.71
CA GLY A 230 -21.09 6.25 -5.93
C GLY A 230 -21.78 5.72 -4.68
N LEU A 231 -21.39 6.19 -3.49
CA LEU A 231 -22.02 5.88 -2.20
C LEU A 231 -22.76 7.10 -1.63
N PHE A 232 -23.45 7.84 -2.49
CA PHE A 232 -24.31 8.96 -2.09
C PHE A 232 -25.70 8.46 -1.66
N PRO A 233 -26.36 9.08 -0.65
CA PRO A 233 -25.90 10.19 0.20
C PRO A 233 -24.83 9.78 1.22
N PRO A 234 -24.13 10.73 1.89
CA PRO A 234 -23.03 10.42 2.81
C PRO A 234 -23.35 9.41 3.91
N VAL A 235 -24.61 9.30 4.32
CA VAL A 235 -25.09 8.28 5.28
C VAL A 235 -24.80 6.86 4.78
N ARG A 236 -25.02 6.58 3.49
CA ARG A 236 -24.75 5.27 2.87
C ARG A 236 -23.25 4.95 2.89
N LEU A 237 -22.41 5.95 2.63
CA LEU A 237 -20.96 5.79 2.76
C LEU A 237 -20.59 5.46 4.21
N THR A 238 -21.12 6.19 5.19
CA THR A 238 -20.86 5.96 6.62
C THR A 238 -21.20 4.54 7.04
N GLU A 239 -22.43 4.08 6.77
CA GLU A 239 -22.89 2.73 7.14
C GLU A 239 -22.03 1.63 6.52
N ALA A 240 -21.72 1.74 5.23
CA ALA A 240 -20.91 0.75 4.53
C ALA A 240 -19.45 0.74 5.00
N PHE A 241 -18.89 1.93 5.26
CA PHE A 241 -17.51 2.09 5.71
C PHE A 241 -17.32 1.58 7.14
N GLU A 242 -18.23 1.91 8.06
CA GLU A 242 -18.19 1.41 9.43
C GLU A 242 -18.38 -0.10 9.52
N ARG A 243 -19.31 -0.66 8.74
CA ARG A 243 -19.50 -2.12 8.65
C ARG A 243 -18.22 -2.82 8.23
N ARG A 244 -17.46 -2.23 7.29
CA ARG A 244 -16.29 -2.85 6.67
C ARG A 244 -14.98 -2.64 7.45
N PHE A 245 -14.76 -1.43 7.95
CA PHE A 245 -13.50 -1.00 8.56
C PHE A 245 -13.58 -0.80 10.07
N ARG A 246 -14.78 -0.89 10.66
CA ARG A 246 -15.02 -0.75 12.11
C ARG A 246 -14.59 0.61 12.67
N VAL A 247 -14.55 1.63 11.83
CA VAL A 247 -14.21 3.01 12.19
C VAL A 247 -15.09 3.99 11.40
N ALA A 248 -15.48 5.10 12.01
CA ALA A 248 -16.25 6.14 11.35
C ALA A 248 -15.41 6.84 10.26
N PRO A 249 -15.96 7.15 9.07
CA PRO A 249 -15.19 7.79 7.99
C PRO A 249 -14.61 9.16 8.37
N ARG A 250 -15.28 9.91 9.24
CA ARG A 250 -14.78 11.20 9.75
C ARG A 250 -13.54 10.98 10.62
N LEU A 251 -13.62 10.07 11.58
CA LEU A 251 -12.48 9.72 12.43
C LEU A 251 -11.32 9.17 11.58
N PHE A 252 -11.61 8.30 10.61
CA PHE A 252 -10.60 7.80 9.66
C PHE A 252 -9.93 8.95 8.91
N ARG A 253 -10.71 9.89 8.35
CA ARG A 253 -10.17 11.08 7.69
C ARG A 253 -9.33 11.91 8.65
N ASP A 254 -9.80 12.20 9.86
CA ASP A 254 -9.09 13.09 10.79
C ASP A 254 -7.79 12.46 11.31
N MET A 255 -7.71 11.12 11.38
CA MET A 255 -6.48 10.38 11.71
C MET A 255 -5.46 10.32 10.55
N HIS A 256 -5.92 10.44 9.30
CA HIS A 256 -5.10 10.15 8.12
C HIS A 256 -4.98 11.30 7.11
N ALA A 257 -5.76 12.36 7.24
CA ALA A 257 -5.67 13.54 6.41
C ALA A 257 -4.42 14.32 6.79
N GLU A 258 -3.44 14.31 5.90
CA GLU A 258 -2.33 15.26 5.96
C GLU A 258 -2.91 16.68 5.79
N PHE A 259 -2.58 17.57 6.73
CA PHE A 259 -2.91 19.00 6.64
C PHE A 259 -2.12 19.67 5.51
#